data_AF-A0A6L4WU57-F1
#
_entry.id   AF-A0A6L4WU57-F1
#
_cell.length_a   1.000
_cell.length_b   1.000
_cell.length_c   1.000
_cell.angle_alpha   90.00
_cell.angle_beta   90.00
_cell.angle_gamma   90.00
#
_symmetry.space_group_name_H-M   'P 1'
#
loop_
_entity.id
_entity.type
_entity.pdbx_description
1 polymer ?
#
loop_
_entity_poly.entity_id
_entity_poly.type
_entity_poly.pdbx_seq_one_letter_code
_entity_poly.pdbx_strand_id
1 'polypeptide(L)'
;MKKQFEIFNSNIRLTDIQEADAKTKFDGVCKTLHNYYFNSVYNGNSKFLFGSYKKKTNIRPITAQQDVDVIFIMPDSEFGKYDNYESNGQSALLQKVKDVLSTTYSTTNTIKGWGKVVLVKFAENKHNVEVLPA
;
A
#
# COMPACT_ATOMS: atom_id res chain seq x y z
N MET A 1 -21.27 31.45 -7.64
CA MET A 1 -20.94 30.54 -6.51
C MET A 1 -20.97 29.08 -6.94
N LYS A 2 -22.09 28.54 -7.44
CA LYS A 2 -22.21 27.14 -7.90
C LYS A 2 -21.11 26.70 -8.89
N LYS A 3 -20.89 27.47 -9.96
CA LYS A 3 -19.85 27.19 -10.98
C LYS A 3 -18.44 27.11 -10.39
N GLN A 4 -18.10 27.98 -9.44
CA GLN A 4 -16.79 27.97 -8.78
C GLN A 4 -16.60 26.71 -7.93
N PHE A 5 -17.64 26.27 -7.22
CA PHE A 5 -17.61 25.01 -6.46
C PHE A 5 -17.51 23.78 -7.35
N GLU A 6 -18.19 23.77 -8.51
CA GLU A 6 -18.08 22.69 -9.49
C GLU A 6 -16.64 22.57 -10.05
N ILE A 7 -16.04 23.71 -10.41
CA ILE A 7 -14.63 23.77 -10.86
C ILE A 7 -13.70 23.25 -9.75
N PHE A 8 -13.88 23.72 -8.51
CA PHE A 8 -13.08 23.28 -7.39
C PHE A 8 -13.21 21.76 -7.17
N ASN A 9 -14.43 21.22 -7.12
CA ASN A 9 -14.69 19.79 -6.97
C ASN A 9 -14.08 18.97 -8.12
N SER A 10 -14.05 19.50 -9.34
CA SER A 10 -13.36 18.86 -10.47
C SER A 10 -11.85 18.87 -10.30
N ASN A 11 -11.27 19.97 -9.81
CA ASN A 11 -9.82 20.14 -9.69
C ASN A 11 -9.20 19.26 -8.60
N ILE A 12 -9.95 18.97 -7.53
CA ILE A 12 -9.46 18.12 -6.43
C ILE A 12 -9.63 16.63 -6.70
N ARG A 13 -10.36 16.21 -7.75
CA ARG A 13 -10.50 14.80 -8.12
C ARG A 13 -9.24 14.27 -8.79
N LEU A 14 -8.83 13.06 -8.45
CA LEU A 14 -7.78 12.37 -9.19
C LEU A 14 -8.11 12.34 -10.68
N THR A 15 -7.06 12.44 -11.50
CA THR A 15 -7.16 12.13 -12.93
C THR A 15 -7.09 10.62 -13.16
N ASP A 16 -7.55 10.16 -14.31
CA ASP A 16 -7.48 8.73 -14.69
C ASP A 16 -6.03 8.18 -14.62
N ILE A 17 -5.05 9.00 -15.01
CA ILE A 17 -3.62 8.66 -14.93
C ILE A 17 -3.19 8.47 -13.46
N GLN A 18 -3.70 9.29 -12.55
CA GLN A 18 -3.40 9.16 -11.12
C GLN A 18 -4.09 7.94 -10.51
N GLU A 19 -5.33 7.65 -10.88
CA GLU A 19 -6.03 6.43 -10.45
C GLU A 19 -5.30 5.16 -10.95
N ALA A 20 -4.85 5.16 -12.20
CA ALA A 20 -4.06 4.07 -12.77
C ALA A 20 -2.69 3.91 -12.09
N ASP A 21 -2.03 5.02 -11.75
CA ASP A 21 -0.76 5.03 -11.00
C ASP A 21 -0.93 4.42 -9.60
N ALA A 22 -1.97 4.81 -8.86
CA ALA A 22 -2.30 4.21 -7.57
C ALA A 22 -2.54 2.70 -7.71
N LYS A 23 -3.40 2.30 -8.66
CA LYS A 23 -3.73 0.90 -8.94
C LYS A 23 -2.50 0.06 -9.24
N THR A 24 -1.65 0.52 -10.15
CA THR A 24 -0.44 -0.19 -10.55
C THR A 24 0.46 -0.47 -9.35
N LYS A 25 0.57 0.48 -8.42
CA LYS A 25 1.49 0.36 -7.28
C LYS A 25 0.97 -0.52 -6.17
N PHE A 26 -0.27 -0.32 -5.71
CA PHE A 26 -0.79 -1.20 -4.65
C PHE A 26 -0.95 -2.64 -5.18
N ASP A 27 -1.30 -2.81 -6.46
CA ASP A 27 -1.31 -4.15 -7.07
C ASP A 27 0.08 -4.75 -7.14
N GLY A 28 1.09 -3.96 -7.51
CA GLY A 28 2.49 -4.40 -7.54
C GLY A 28 2.98 -4.82 -6.15
N VAL A 29 2.74 -4.00 -5.13
CA VAL A 29 3.18 -4.27 -3.75
C VAL A 29 2.58 -5.58 -3.24
N CYS A 30 1.26 -5.74 -3.40
CA CYS A 30 0.58 -6.97 -3.01
C CYS A 30 1.00 -8.17 -3.87
N LYS A 31 1.31 -7.98 -5.16
CA LYS A 31 1.82 -9.04 -6.03
C LYS A 31 3.20 -9.54 -5.58
N THR A 32 4.10 -8.63 -5.21
CA THR A 32 5.42 -8.98 -4.68
C THR A 32 5.29 -9.85 -3.43
N LEU A 33 4.45 -9.43 -2.47
CA LEU A 33 4.19 -10.21 -1.26
C LEU A 33 3.50 -11.54 -1.59
N HIS A 34 2.52 -11.55 -2.50
CA HIS A 34 1.82 -12.77 -2.89
C HIS A 34 2.79 -13.82 -3.44
N ASN A 35 3.66 -13.42 -4.36
CA ASN A 35 4.64 -14.32 -4.97
C ASN A 35 5.66 -14.86 -3.96
N TYR A 36 5.86 -14.17 -2.83
CA TYR A 36 6.74 -14.63 -1.76
C TYR A 36 6.04 -15.63 -0.83
N TYR A 37 4.80 -15.35 -0.45
CA TYR A 37 4.07 -16.09 0.60
C TYR A 37 3.17 -17.22 0.07
N PHE A 38 2.79 -17.18 -1.21
CA PHE A 38 1.88 -18.15 -1.81
C PHE A 38 2.52 -18.85 -3.02
N ASN A 39 2.20 -20.14 -3.19
CA ASN A 39 2.59 -20.93 -4.36
C ASN A 39 1.59 -20.79 -5.53
N SER A 40 0.74 -19.76 -5.50
CA SER A 40 -0.30 -19.49 -6.50
C SER A 40 0.04 -18.27 -7.34
N VAL A 41 -0.58 -18.17 -8.52
CA VAL A 41 -0.49 -16.96 -9.35
C VAL A 41 -1.31 -15.85 -8.70
N TYR A 42 -0.70 -14.68 -8.53
CA TYR A 42 -1.40 -13.49 -8.04
C TYR A 42 -2.57 -13.11 -8.94
N ASN A 43 -3.78 -13.18 -8.37
CA ASN A 43 -5.04 -12.79 -9.01
C ASN A 43 -5.70 -11.58 -8.33
N GLY A 44 -5.07 -11.02 -7.30
CA GLY A 44 -5.58 -9.89 -6.53
C GLY A 44 -6.44 -10.26 -5.31
N ASN A 45 -6.63 -11.53 -4.99
CA ASN A 45 -7.45 -11.95 -3.83
C ASN A 45 -6.71 -11.85 -2.49
N SER A 46 -5.37 -11.79 -2.48
CA SER A 46 -4.58 -11.63 -1.26
C SER A 46 -4.44 -10.16 -0.83
N LYS A 47 -5.41 -9.30 -1.17
CA LYS A 47 -5.38 -7.89 -0.79
C LYS A 47 -6.77 -7.34 -0.53
N PHE A 48 -6.84 -6.31 0.30
CA PHE A 48 -8.03 -5.53 0.56
C PHE A 48 -7.69 -4.04 0.60
N LEU A 49 -8.21 -3.28 -0.37
CA LEU A 49 -8.04 -1.82 -0.42
C LEU A 49 -8.95 -1.15 0.60
N PHE A 50 -8.40 -0.26 1.42
CA PHE A 50 -9.16 0.51 2.39
C PHE A 50 -8.78 2.00 2.34
N GLY A 51 -9.09 2.74 3.41
CA GLY A 51 -8.69 4.13 3.53
C GLY A 51 -9.34 5.06 2.50
N SER A 52 -8.64 6.15 2.20
CA SER A 52 -9.16 7.25 1.38
C SER A 52 -9.49 6.80 -0.05
N TYR A 53 -8.67 5.91 -0.63
CA TYR A 53 -8.86 5.35 -1.97
C TYR A 53 -10.12 4.49 -2.07
N LYS A 54 -10.36 3.62 -1.08
CA LYS A 54 -11.60 2.81 -1.07
C LYS A 54 -12.85 3.68 -0.90
N LYS A 55 -12.75 4.74 -0.09
CA LYS A 55 -13.85 5.67 0.21
C LYS A 55 -14.03 6.77 -0.85
N LYS A 56 -13.12 6.87 -1.82
CA LYS A 56 -13.07 7.94 -2.84
C LYS A 56 -13.01 9.35 -2.22
N THR A 57 -12.28 9.48 -1.12
CA THR A 57 -12.05 10.76 -0.41
C THR A 57 -10.61 11.26 -0.56
N ASN A 58 -9.79 10.57 -1.34
CA ASN A 58 -8.48 11.02 -1.78
C ASN A 58 -8.63 12.20 -2.75
N ILE A 59 -7.75 13.20 -2.61
CA ILE A 59 -7.81 14.45 -3.35
C ILE A 59 -6.46 14.83 -3.96
N ARG A 60 -6.48 15.74 -4.94
CA ARG A 60 -5.31 16.41 -5.50
C ARG A 60 -4.96 17.71 -4.75
N PRO A 61 -3.72 18.22 -4.92
CA PRO A 61 -2.58 17.59 -5.60
C PRO A 61 -2.04 16.40 -4.81
N ILE A 62 -1.31 15.49 -5.48
CA ILE A 62 -0.62 14.40 -4.79
C ILE A 62 0.51 14.99 -3.97
N THR A 63 0.53 14.72 -2.66
CA THR A 63 1.63 15.12 -1.77
C THR A 63 2.35 13.90 -1.21
N ALA A 64 3.53 14.13 -0.61
CA ALA A 64 4.32 13.07 0.01
C ALA A 64 3.68 12.45 1.28
N GLN A 65 2.56 13.01 1.76
CA GLN A 65 1.79 12.54 2.92
C GLN A 65 0.52 11.78 2.51
N GLN A 66 0.33 11.53 1.22
CA GLN A 66 -0.81 10.79 0.71
C GLN A 66 -0.34 9.42 0.24
N ASP A 67 -0.91 8.40 0.87
CA ASP A 67 -0.58 7.02 0.62
C ASP A 67 -1.83 6.25 0.17
N VAL A 68 -1.62 5.12 -0.50
CA VAL A 68 -2.66 4.15 -0.77
C VAL A 68 -2.62 3.09 0.33
N ASP A 69 -3.69 3.02 1.11
CA ASP A 69 -3.83 2.07 2.22
C ASP A 69 -4.33 0.71 1.72
N VAL A 70 -3.53 -0.33 1.90
CA VAL A 70 -3.88 -1.70 1.49
C VAL A 70 -3.56 -2.71 2.59
N ILE A 71 -4.48 -3.63 2.84
CA ILE A 71 -4.19 -4.82 3.63
C ILE A 71 -3.67 -5.88 2.69
N PHE A 72 -2.54 -6.50 3.01
CA PHE A 72 -2.12 -7.76 2.40
C PHE A 72 -2.60 -8.89 3.30
N ILE A 73 -3.42 -9.77 2.74
CA ILE A 73 -3.99 -10.91 3.46
C ILE A 73 -2.90 -11.99 3.54
N MET A 74 -2.34 -12.15 4.73
CA MET A 74 -1.29 -13.09 5.04
C MET A 74 -1.83 -14.53 5.05
N PRO A 75 -1.00 -15.54 4.71
CA PRO A 75 -1.32 -16.91 5.07
C PRO A 75 -1.43 -17.04 6.60
N ASP A 76 -2.46 -17.72 7.09
CA ASP A 76 -2.71 -17.91 8.54
C ASP A 76 -1.49 -18.48 9.27
N SER A 77 -0.77 -19.42 8.65
CA SER A 77 0.44 -20.01 9.22
C SER A 77 1.58 -19.01 9.38
N GLU A 78 1.74 -18.12 8.40
CA GLU A 78 2.79 -17.09 8.42
C GLU A 78 2.45 -16.00 9.43
N PHE A 79 1.19 -15.51 9.45
CA PHE A 79 0.77 -14.53 10.46
C PHE A 79 0.87 -15.11 11.87
N GLY A 80 0.31 -16.30 12.09
CA GLY A 80 0.33 -16.99 13.38
C GLY A 80 1.73 -17.27 13.90
N LYS A 81 2.71 -17.54 13.02
CA LYS A 81 4.12 -17.66 13.42
C LYS A 81 4.62 -16.42 14.15
N TYR A 82 4.34 -15.23 13.65
CA TYR A 82 4.78 -13.98 14.28
C TYR A 82 3.92 -13.61 15.49
N ASP A 83 2.62 -13.88 15.44
CA ASP A 83 1.71 -13.58 16.54
C ASP A 83 2.01 -14.40 17.81
N ASN A 84 2.58 -15.59 17.64
CA ASN A 84 3.01 -16.47 18.73
C ASN A 84 4.34 -16.07 19.39
N TYR A 85 5.01 -15.00 18.96
CA TYR A 85 6.25 -14.55 19.61
C TYR A 85 5.94 -13.94 20.99
N GLU A 86 6.74 -14.28 22.01
CA GLU A 86 6.59 -13.72 23.36
C GLU A 86 6.70 -12.18 23.40
N SER A 87 7.51 -11.61 22.50
CA SER A 87 7.64 -10.16 22.33
C SER A 87 8.07 -9.81 20.90
N ASN A 88 7.75 -8.60 20.47
CA ASN A 88 8.19 -8.02 19.18
C ASN A 88 7.78 -8.79 17.91
N GLY A 89 6.82 -9.73 17.98
CA GLY A 89 6.36 -10.52 16.84
C GLY A 89 5.89 -9.69 15.66
N GLN A 90 5.00 -8.74 15.92
CA GLN A 90 4.48 -7.84 14.89
C GLN A 90 5.58 -6.95 14.28
N SER A 91 6.54 -6.48 15.08
CA SER A 91 7.71 -5.75 14.57
C SER A 91 8.58 -6.64 13.66
N ALA A 92 8.76 -7.93 14.02
CA ALA A 92 9.49 -8.89 13.22
C ALA A 92 8.75 -9.22 11.90
N LEU A 93 7.42 -9.29 11.91
CA LEU A 93 6.60 -9.40 10.70
C LEU A 93 6.82 -8.21 9.77
N LEU A 94 6.73 -6.98 10.30
CA LEU A 94 6.96 -5.77 9.49
C LEU A 94 8.37 -5.72 8.91
N GLN A 95 9.39 -6.14 9.67
CA GLN A 95 10.75 -6.24 9.16
C GLN A 95 10.84 -7.26 8.02
N LYS A 96 10.20 -8.43 8.17
CA LYS A 96 10.20 -9.44 7.11
C LYS A 96 9.51 -8.95 5.83
N VAL A 97 8.35 -8.31 5.96
CA VAL A 97 7.60 -7.74 4.84
C VAL A 97 8.42 -6.66 4.15
N LYS A 98 9.09 -5.79 4.91
CA LYS A 98 10.05 -4.81 4.37
C LYS A 98 11.17 -5.47 3.58
N ASP A 99 11.77 -6.54 4.10
CA ASP A 99 12.87 -7.25 3.43
C ASP A 99 12.41 -7.84 2.09
N VAL A 100 11.23 -8.47 2.07
CA VAL A 100 10.63 -9.02 0.85
C VAL A 100 10.39 -7.92 -0.19
N LEU A 101 9.78 -6.80 0.21
CA LEU A 101 9.52 -5.67 -0.69
C LEU A 101 10.81 -5.04 -1.24
N SER A 102 11.86 -4.99 -0.41
CA SER A 102 13.17 -4.44 -0.80
C SER A 102 13.82 -5.21 -1.95
N THR A 103 13.47 -6.49 -2.15
CA THR A 103 13.97 -7.27 -3.30
C THR A 103 13.44 -6.77 -4.64
N THR A 104 12.22 -6.22 -4.67
CA THR A 104 11.57 -5.71 -5.90
C THR A 104 11.76 -4.21 -6.06
N TYR A 105 11.65 -3.46 -4.96
CA TYR A 105 11.65 -1.99 -4.96
C TYR A 105 13.03 -1.42 -4.60
N SER A 106 14.08 -2.00 -5.16
CA SER A 106 15.49 -1.67 -4.86
C SER A 106 15.91 -0.25 -5.23
N THR A 107 15.18 0.40 -6.15
CA THR A 107 15.42 1.78 -6.58
C THR A 107 14.58 2.81 -5.81
N THR A 108 13.70 2.36 -4.91
CA THR A 108 12.94 3.27 -4.06
C THR A 108 13.78 3.70 -2.88
N ASN A 109 13.94 5.01 -2.69
CA ASN A 109 14.82 5.56 -1.65
C ASN A 109 14.31 5.31 -0.23
N THR A 110 13.10 4.78 -0.02
CA THR A 110 12.53 4.59 1.32
C THR A 110 11.48 3.48 1.38
N ILE A 111 11.86 2.36 2.00
CA ILE A 111 10.93 1.35 2.51
C ILE A 111 11.05 1.31 4.03
N LYS A 112 9.96 1.59 4.74
CA LYS A 112 9.97 1.77 6.20
C LYS A 112 8.81 1.02 6.86
N GLY A 113 9.13 0.15 7.81
CA GLY A 113 8.14 -0.41 8.74
C GLY A 113 7.93 0.53 9.92
N TRP A 114 6.69 0.76 10.32
CA TRP A 114 6.32 1.53 11.51
C TRP A 114 4.87 1.26 11.92
N GLY A 115 4.59 1.33 13.22
CA GLY A 115 3.25 1.04 13.74
C GLY A 115 2.78 -0.35 13.32
N LYS A 116 1.85 -0.41 12.36
CA LYS A 116 1.27 -1.65 11.81
C LYS A 116 1.51 -1.83 10.31
N VAL A 117 2.26 -0.93 9.67
CA VAL A 117 2.37 -0.87 8.20
C VAL A 117 3.82 -0.84 7.75
N VAL A 118 4.03 -1.27 6.51
CA VAL A 118 5.23 -0.99 5.74
C VAL A 118 4.90 0.02 4.66
N LEU A 119 5.55 1.19 4.73
CA LEU A 119 5.49 2.22 3.70
C LEU A 119 6.48 1.89 2.59
N VAL A 120 6.00 1.87 1.35
CA VAL A 120 6.80 1.89 0.11
C VAL A 120 6.64 3.26 -0.52
N LYS A 121 7.68 4.09 -0.41
CA LYS A 121 7.67 5.45 -0.95
C LYS A 121 8.16 5.45 -2.39
N PHE A 122 7.38 6.02 -3.30
CA PHE A 122 7.76 6.16 -4.70
C PHE A 122 8.34 7.56 -4.97
N ALA A 123 8.65 7.85 -6.23
CA ALA A 123 9.19 9.15 -6.66
C ALA A 123 8.26 10.32 -6.27
N GLU A 124 8.73 11.55 -6.45
CA GLU A 124 7.89 12.73 -6.23
C GLU A 124 6.66 12.74 -7.16
N ASN A 125 5.52 13.26 -6.69
CA ASN A 125 4.24 13.32 -7.42
C ASN A 125 3.67 11.96 -7.86
N LYS A 126 4.07 10.90 -7.16
CA LYS A 126 3.67 9.52 -7.40
C LYS A 126 3.05 8.97 -6.11
N HIS A 127 1.99 8.19 -6.21
CA HIS A 127 1.38 7.55 -5.04
C HIS A 127 2.38 6.67 -4.30
N ASN A 128 2.38 6.77 -2.98
CA ASN A 128 3.00 5.82 -2.07
C ASN A 128 2.03 4.70 -1.74
N VAL A 129 2.53 3.63 -1.12
CA VAL A 129 1.68 2.54 -0.62
C VAL A 129 2.03 2.26 0.83
N GLU A 130 1.03 2.27 1.71
CA GLU A 130 1.13 1.70 3.04
C GLU A 130 0.45 0.34 3.04
N VAL A 131 1.26 -0.72 3.21
CA VAL A 131 0.75 -2.09 3.29
C VAL A 131 0.72 -2.58 4.74
N LEU A 132 -0.45 -3.02 5.17
CA LEU A 132 -0.68 -3.68 6.45
C LEU A 132 -0.72 -5.20 6.22
N PRO A 133 0.26 -5.98 6.70
CA PRO A 133 0.15 -7.44 6.70
C PRO A 133 -0.78 -7.89 7.82
N ALA A 134 -1.86 -8.61 7.50
CA ALA A 134 -2.82 -9.15 8.46
C ALA A 134 -3.41 -10.48 7.99
#